data_AF-A0A813JTX0-F1
#
_entry.id   AF-A0A813JTX0-F1
#
_cell.length_a   1.000
_cell.length_b   1.000
_cell.length_c   1.000
_cell.angle_alpha   90.00
_cell.angle_beta   90.00
_cell.angle_gamma   90.00
#
_symmetry.space_group_name_H-M   'P 1'
#
loop_
_entity.id
_entity.type
_entity.pdbx_description
1 polymer ?
#
loop_
_entity_poly.entity_id
_entity_poly.type
_entity_poly.pdbx_seq_one_letter_code
_entity_poly.pdbx_strand_id
1 'polypeptide(L)'
;LWLERDLLLQCLACSPSRDCAFVPSCSEAESAAATATTRAKATARAAATITTAITITATATSNSNSNNSINSNSNSHSKQQQQQQQQQATTTATTTATAVTTTTTAMPDCSSAARDVESPAVPQCLPAPRWSNSKVPPQCWGMSVAQFSEFLCSCRETHIWAAAKESKGYVNLYDIDAGLVKLWTRNTGSGVALRMNPQKPLPAELMVSHCWGEDLDQCEEALLDFCGRHALPLTRAVWFCAFAQYQPGDEPGDVGPTIAEQLQLDPFGSVIKSTKSGSGMVVVHTSCAKVYDR
;
A
#
# COMPACT_ATOMS: atom_id res chain seq x y z
N LEU A 1 26.77 8.23 -29.30
CA LEU A 1 26.50 7.29 -28.17
C LEU A 1 25.01 7.03 -28.09
N TRP A 2 24.46 6.58 -29.22
CA TRP A 2 23.07 6.25 -29.47
C TRP A 2 23.16 4.92 -30.21
N LEU A 3 22.81 3.81 -29.57
CA LEU A 3 22.52 2.49 -30.14
C LEU A 3 22.54 1.47 -28.99
N GLU A 4 21.49 1.43 -28.17
CA GLU A 4 21.17 0.28 -27.30
C GLU A 4 19.78 0.46 -26.68
N ARG A 5 18.73 0.56 -27.50
CA ARG A 5 17.35 0.71 -26.99
C ARG A 5 16.29 -0.19 -27.63
N ASP A 6 16.71 -1.19 -28.42
CA ASP A 6 15.78 -2.11 -29.12
C ASP A 6 15.89 -3.58 -28.70
N LEU A 7 16.56 -3.91 -27.59
CA LEU A 7 16.81 -5.32 -27.20
C LEU A 7 16.03 -5.81 -25.97
N LEU A 8 14.97 -5.11 -25.54
CA LEU A 8 14.14 -5.49 -24.39
C LEU A 8 12.66 -5.78 -24.74
N LEU A 9 12.32 -5.88 -26.02
CA LEU A 9 10.97 -6.22 -26.51
C LEU A 9 10.88 -7.60 -27.20
N GLN A 10 11.89 -8.47 -27.07
CA GLN A 10 11.95 -9.77 -27.77
C GLN A 10 12.25 -11.00 -26.90
N CYS A 11 11.80 -11.03 -25.63
CA CYS A 11 11.94 -12.22 -24.77
C CYS A 11 10.63 -12.88 -24.31
N LEU A 12 9.48 -12.64 -24.97
CA LEU A 12 8.22 -13.36 -24.63
C LEU A 12 7.44 -13.92 -25.84
N ALA A 13 8.13 -14.23 -26.94
CA ALA A 13 7.53 -15.00 -28.03
C ALA A 13 8.48 -16.10 -28.49
N CYS A 14 8.42 -17.27 -27.82
CA CYS A 14 8.88 -18.53 -28.40
C CYS A 14 7.67 -19.46 -28.55
N SER A 15 7.42 -19.85 -29.80
CA SER A 15 6.34 -20.73 -30.26
C SER A 15 6.52 -22.19 -29.81
N PRO A 16 5.46 -23.01 -29.87
CA PRO A 16 5.42 -24.38 -29.36
C PRO A 16 5.89 -25.41 -30.40
N SER A 17 6.45 -26.52 -29.93
CA SER A 17 6.51 -27.78 -30.67
C SER A 17 5.73 -28.87 -29.92
N ARG A 18 4.67 -29.37 -30.58
CA ARG A 18 4.13 -30.76 -30.64
C ARG A 18 4.84 -31.80 -29.74
N ASP A 19 4.21 -32.71 -29.00
CA ASP A 19 2.92 -33.43 -29.12
C ASP A 19 2.45 -33.93 -27.72
N CYS A 20 1.13 -33.92 -27.48
CA CYS A 20 0.34 -35.00 -26.86
C CYS A 20 -1.05 -34.48 -26.45
N ALA A 21 -2.06 -35.27 -26.79
CA ALA A 21 -3.47 -34.92 -26.85
C ALA A 21 -4.14 -34.65 -25.48
N PHE A 22 -4.90 -33.56 -25.40
CA PHE A 22 -6.18 -33.51 -24.69
C PHE A 22 -7.00 -32.33 -25.24
N VAL A 23 -8.20 -32.59 -25.76
CA VAL A 23 -9.10 -31.59 -26.34
C VAL A 23 -10.13 -31.19 -25.28
N PRO A 24 -10.16 -29.95 -24.78
CA PRO A 24 -11.30 -29.43 -24.03
C PRO A 24 -12.37 -28.90 -24.99
N SER A 25 -13.62 -28.97 -24.55
CA SER A 25 -14.81 -28.60 -25.32
C SER A 25 -14.89 -27.09 -25.61
N CYS A 26 -15.49 -26.76 -26.76
CA CYS A 26 -15.58 -25.42 -27.36
C CYS A 26 -16.29 -24.31 -26.55
N SER A 27 -16.75 -24.53 -25.32
CA SER A 27 -17.47 -23.52 -24.54
C SER A 27 -16.63 -22.75 -23.52
N GLU A 28 -15.39 -23.17 -23.24
CA GLU A 28 -14.52 -22.52 -22.24
C GLU A 28 -13.46 -21.58 -22.86
N ALA A 29 -13.19 -21.70 -24.16
CA ALA A 29 -12.15 -20.94 -24.83
C ALA A 29 -12.50 -19.44 -25.05
N GLU A 30 -13.79 -19.10 -25.20
CA GLU A 30 -14.21 -17.71 -25.44
C GLU A 30 -14.17 -16.84 -24.17
N SER A 31 -14.37 -17.42 -22.99
CA SER A 31 -14.32 -16.71 -21.69
C SER A 31 -12.88 -16.33 -21.29
N ALA A 32 -11.92 -17.20 -21.57
CA ALA A 32 -10.51 -16.95 -21.28
C ALA A 32 -9.90 -15.85 -22.17
N ALA A 33 -10.30 -15.78 -23.44
CA ALA A 33 -9.80 -14.77 -24.39
C ALA A 33 -10.31 -13.35 -24.07
N ALA A 34 -11.56 -13.22 -23.60
CA ALA A 34 -12.13 -11.95 -23.17
C ALA A 34 -11.41 -11.39 -21.92
N THR A 35 -11.09 -12.26 -20.96
CA THR A 35 -10.39 -11.89 -19.72
C THR A 35 -8.94 -11.47 -19.98
N ALA A 36 -8.23 -12.17 -20.88
CA ALA A 36 -6.86 -11.81 -21.27
C ALA A 36 -6.78 -10.45 -22.01
N THR A 37 -7.79 -10.14 -22.84
CA THR A 37 -7.85 -8.89 -23.61
C THR A 37 -8.10 -7.67 -22.72
N THR A 38 -8.94 -7.81 -21.68
CA THR A 38 -9.18 -6.74 -20.70
C THR A 38 -7.94 -6.47 -19.86
N ARG A 39 -7.21 -7.53 -19.46
CA ARG A 39 -5.96 -7.41 -18.70
C ARG A 39 -4.84 -6.73 -19.50
N ALA A 40 -4.70 -7.06 -20.79
CA ALA A 40 -3.71 -6.42 -21.67
C ALA A 40 -4.01 -4.92 -21.89
N LYS A 41 -5.28 -4.52 -21.98
CA LYS A 41 -5.68 -3.11 -22.14
C LYS A 41 -5.48 -2.28 -20.87
N ALA A 42 -5.70 -2.85 -19.68
CA ALA A 42 -5.45 -2.17 -18.41
C ALA A 42 -3.94 -1.93 -18.18
N THR A 43 -3.10 -2.94 -18.43
CA THR A 43 -1.64 -2.81 -18.31
C THR A 43 -1.05 -1.83 -19.33
N ALA A 44 -1.57 -1.80 -20.56
CA ALA A 44 -1.16 -0.84 -21.58
C ALA A 44 -1.52 0.61 -21.22
N ARG A 45 -2.67 0.85 -20.57
CA ARG A 45 -3.05 2.18 -20.07
C ARG A 45 -2.14 2.66 -18.94
N ALA A 46 -1.79 1.79 -17.98
CA ALA A 46 -0.88 2.14 -16.90
C ALA A 46 0.54 2.48 -17.44
N ALA A 47 1.05 1.69 -18.38
CA ALA A 47 2.35 1.95 -19.01
C ALA A 47 2.38 3.24 -19.84
N ALA A 48 1.28 3.58 -20.54
CA ALA A 48 1.17 4.81 -21.31
C ALA A 48 1.10 6.09 -20.44
N THR A 49 0.41 6.02 -19.29
CA THR A 49 0.35 7.12 -18.32
C THR A 49 1.74 7.39 -17.71
N ILE A 50 2.49 6.34 -17.38
CA ILE A 50 3.85 6.44 -16.83
C ILE A 50 4.83 7.02 -17.89
N THR A 51 4.72 6.60 -19.15
CA THR A 51 5.58 7.09 -20.24
C THR A 51 5.35 8.57 -20.56
N THR A 52 4.10 9.02 -20.45
CA THR A 52 3.73 10.42 -20.71
C THR A 52 4.20 11.35 -19.58
N ALA A 53 4.09 10.92 -18.32
CA ALA A 53 4.58 11.68 -17.17
C ALA A 53 6.11 11.87 -17.19
N ILE A 54 6.86 10.84 -17.58
CA ILE A 54 8.35 10.89 -17.62
C ILE A 54 8.85 11.81 -18.75
N THR A 55 8.14 11.88 -19.88
CA THR A 55 8.57 12.70 -21.03
C THR A 55 8.37 14.19 -20.79
N ILE A 56 7.37 14.59 -20.00
CA ILE A 56 7.10 16.00 -19.67
C ILE A 56 8.15 16.55 -18.70
N THR A 57 8.56 15.76 -17.70
CA THR A 57 9.53 16.19 -16.67
C THR A 57 10.97 16.31 -17.20
N ALA A 58 11.34 15.58 -18.26
CA ALA A 58 12.69 15.65 -18.84
C ALA A 58 13.01 16.99 -19.56
N THR A 59 12.00 17.83 -19.82
CA THR A 59 12.20 19.11 -20.53
C THR A 59 12.42 20.30 -19.59
N ALA A 60 12.21 20.12 -18.29
CA ALA A 60 12.36 21.18 -17.30
C ALA A 60 13.13 20.64 -16.10
N THR A 61 14.45 20.78 -16.10
CA THR A 61 15.28 21.25 -14.96
C THR A 61 16.75 21.04 -15.31
N SER A 62 17.45 22.13 -15.60
CA SER A 62 18.90 22.22 -15.49
C SER A 62 19.24 23.29 -14.44
N ASN A 63 20.32 23.02 -13.71
CA ASN A 63 20.98 23.85 -12.69
C ASN A 63 20.33 23.99 -11.31
N SER A 64 20.90 23.27 -10.33
CA SER A 64 21.70 23.92 -9.27
C SER A 64 22.38 22.87 -8.37
N ASN A 65 23.69 23.02 -8.21
CA ASN A 65 24.56 22.20 -7.37
C ASN A 65 24.67 22.85 -5.99
N SER A 66 24.46 22.13 -4.90
CA SER A 66 24.76 22.60 -3.53
C SER A 66 25.08 21.43 -2.62
N ASN A 67 26.35 21.34 -2.23
CA ASN A 67 26.84 20.44 -1.19
C ASN A 67 26.35 20.94 0.17
N ASN A 68 25.74 20.06 0.96
CA ASN A 68 25.60 20.28 2.41
C ASN A 68 25.90 18.99 3.17
N SER A 69 26.94 19.08 4.01
CA SER A 69 27.32 18.06 4.98
C SER A 69 26.42 18.18 6.20
N ILE A 70 25.64 17.14 6.50
CA ILE A 70 24.78 17.07 7.69
C ILE A 70 25.40 16.14 8.72
N ASN A 71 25.66 16.73 9.88
CA ASN A 71 26.16 16.12 11.10
C ASN A 71 25.03 15.34 11.79
N SER A 72 25.20 14.04 12.00
CA SER A 72 24.16 13.15 12.55
C SER A 72 24.41 12.85 14.03
N ASN A 73 23.58 13.42 14.91
CA ASN A 73 23.53 13.04 16.32
C ASN A 73 22.07 13.06 16.83
N SER A 74 21.26 12.07 16.41
CA SER A 74 19.84 11.96 16.78
C SER A 74 19.40 10.48 16.77
N ASN A 75 19.45 9.78 17.92
CA ASN A 75 19.08 8.35 17.96
C ASN A 75 18.13 7.95 19.11
N SER A 76 17.72 8.86 19.99
CA SER A 76 16.80 8.57 21.11
C SER A 76 15.38 9.12 20.93
N HIS A 77 15.15 10.10 20.05
CA HIS A 77 13.83 10.69 19.83
C HIS A 77 12.91 9.89 18.89
N SER A 78 13.44 9.04 18.00
CA SER A 78 12.62 8.35 16.99
C SER A 78 11.73 7.24 17.57
N LYS A 79 12.16 6.57 18.65
CA LYS A 79 11.41 5.46 19.25
C LYS A 79 10.12 5.91 19.94
N GLN A 80 10.14 7.08 20.58
CA GLN A 80 8.98 7.64 21.28
C GLN A 80 7.99 8.29 20.28
N GLN A 81 8.51 8.86 19.18
CA GLN A 81 7.73 9.56 18.16
C GLN A 81 7.00 8.62 17.18
N GLN A 82 7.40 7.36 17.08
CA GLN A 82 6.72 6.33 16.27
C GLN A 82 5.64 5.57 17.04
N GLN A 83 5.78 5.41 18.37
CA GLN A 83 4.73 4.81 19.22
C GLN A 83 3.47 5.68 19.32
N GLN A 84 3.62 7.01 19.30
CA GLN A 84 2.47 7.94 19.34
C GLN A 84 1.57 7.87 18.10
N GLN A 85 2.11 7.50 16.93
CA GLN A 85 1.35 7.47 15.67
C GLN A 85 0.29 6.35 15.64
N GLN A 86 0.50 5.28 16.41
CA GLN A 86 -0.41 4.13 16.47
C GLN A 86 -1.33 4.18 17.68
N GLN A 87 -0.92 4.84 18.77
CA GLN A 87 -1.75 4.99 19.97
C GLN A 87 -2.82 6.07 19.84
N GLN A 88 -2.65 7.07 18.97
CA GLN A 88 -3.64 8.14 18.78
C GLN A 88 -4.93 7.69 18.06
N ALA A 89 -4.98 6.47 17.51
CA ALA A 89 -6.20 5.91 16.93
C ALA A 89 -7.09 5.13 17.95
N THR A 90 -6.62 4.94 19.19
CA THR A 90 -7.31 4.11 20.20
C THR A 90 -7.75 4.92 21.41
N THR A 91 -8.30 6.13 21.19
CA THR A 91 -8.96 6.91 22.25
C THR A 91 -10.48 6.92 22.02
N THR A 92 -11.13 5.81 22.36
CA THR A 92 -12.59 5.74 22.44
C THR A 92 -13.06 6.53 23.65
N ALA A 93 -13.95 7.49 23.43
CA ALA A 93 -14.52 8.40 24.41
C ALA A 93 -15.24 7.66 25.56
N THR A 94 -14.68 7.71 26.76
CA THR A 94 -15.42 7.46 28.00
C THR A 94 -16.34 8.65 28.26
N THR A 95 -17.56 8.60 27.75
CA THR A 95 -18.59 9.62 28.02
C THR A 95 -19.28 9.28 29.33
N THR A 96 -19.07 10.11 30.35
CA THR A 96 -19.79 10.06 31.63
C THR A 96 -21.26 10.41 31.40
N ALA A 97 -22.14 9.44 31.58
CA ALA A 97 -23.59 9.64 31.48
C ALA A 97 -24.09 10.53 32.63
N THR A 98 -24.51 11.75 32.30
CA THR A 98 -25.34 12.58 33.18
C THR A 98 -26.78 12.41 32.71
N ALA A 99 -27.63 11.85 33.58
CA ALA A 99 -29.03 11.62 33.29
C ALA A 99 -29.80 12.96 33.23
N VAL A 100 -30.28 13.31 32.04
CA VAL A 100 -31.24 14.41 31.82
C VAL A 100 -32.55 13.80 31.33
N THR A 101 -33.57 13.84 32.18
CA THR A 101 -34.93 13.41 31.86
C THR A 101 -35.56 14.43 30.91
N THR A 102 -35.75 14.05 29.65
CA THR A 102 -36.41 14.90 28.64
C THR A 102 -37.66 14.21 28.12
N THR A 103 -38.78 14.93 28.14
CA THR A 103 -40.12 14.48 27.76
C THR A 103 -40.22 14.22 26.25
N THR A 104 -40.58 12.98 25.90
CA THR A 104 -40.71 12.45 24.55
C THR A 104 -41.88 13.07 23.80
N THR A 105 -41.60 13.79 22.71
CA THR A 105 -42.57 14.07 21.63
C THR A 105 -42.23 13.16 20.46
N ALA A 106 -43.16 12.31 20.06
CA ALA A 106 -42.96 11.27 19.04
C ALA A 106 -42.66 11.88 17.66
N MET A 107 -41.45 11.65 17.16
CA MET A 107 -41.06 11.92 15.78
C MET A 107 -41.43 10.74 14.87
N PRO A 108 -41.77 11.00 13.60
CA PRO A 108 -42.08 9.96 12.63
C PRO A 108 -40.85 9.08 12.36
N ASP A 109 -41.11 7.78 12.37
CA ASP A 109 -40.16 6.68 12.18
C ASP A 109 -39.49 6.77 10.79
N CYS A 110 -38.37 7.50 10.73
CA CYS A 110 -37.48 7.54 9.57
C CYS A 110 -36.55 6.31 9.63
N SER A 111 -37.13 5.12 9.64
CA SER A 111 -36.47 3.85 9.38
C SER A 111 -36.04 3.81 7.91
N SER A 112 -35.02 4.61 7.56
CA SER A 112 -34.30 4.45 6.31
C SER A 112 -33.57 3.13 6.41
N ALA A 113 -34.09 2.10 5.75
CA ALA A 113 -33.47 0.79 5.62
C ALA A 113 -31.96 0.96 5.42
N ALA A 114 -31.18 0.59 6.44
CA ALA A 114 -29.75 0.48 6.33
C ALA A 114 -29.51 -0.53 5.22
N ARG A 115 -29.16 -0.04 4.03
CA ARG A 115 -28.80 -0.91 2.93
C ARG A 115 -27.55 -1.63 3.37
N ASP A 116 -27.61 -2.97 3.39
CA ASP A 116 -26.45 -3.81 3.59
C ASP A 116 -25.40 -3.42 2.55
N VAL A 117 -24.43 -2.59 2.95
CA VAL A 117 -23.32 -2.22 2.09
C VAL A 117 -22.45 -3.47 2.00
N GLU A 118 -22.52 -4.13 0.85
CA GLU A 118 -21.76 -5.35 0.58
C GLU A 118 -20.26 -5.09 0.79
N SER A 119 -19.65 -5.88 1.67
CA SER A 119 -18.21 -5.80 1.95
C SER A 119 -17.40 -6.02 0.67
N PRO A 120 -16.39 -5.19 0.35
CA PRO A 120 -15.61 -5.35 -0.86
C PRO A 120 -14.87 -6.68 -0.87
N ALA A 121 -14.95 -7.40 -1.99
CA ALA A 121 -14.22 -8.65 -2.19
C ALA A 121 -12.70 -8.44 -2.05
N VAL A 122 -11.99 -9.44 -1.53
CA VAL A 122 -10.53 -9.40 -1.43
C VAL A 122 -9.93 -9.40 -2.83
N PRO A 123 -9.04 -8.44 -3.17
CA PRO A 123 -8.49 -8.34 -4.52
C PRO A 123 -7.56 -9.51 -4.83
N GLN A 124 -7.46 -9.86 -6.12
CA GLN A 124 -6.64 -10.99 -6.59
C GLN A 124 -5.15 -10.84 -6.26
N CYS A 125 -4.66 -9.60 -6.12
CA CYS A 125 -3.29 -9.30 -5.74
C CYS A 125 -2.98 -9.70 -4.27
N LEU A 126 -4.00 -10.04 -3.46
CA LEU A 126 -3.88 -10.54 -2.10
C LEU A 126 -4.24 -12.03 -2.00
N PRO A 127 -3.32 -12.94 -2.37
CA PRO A 127 -3.56 -14.38 -2.24
C PRO A 127 -3.71 -14.80 -0.78
N ALA A 128 -4.15 -16.05 -0.56
CA ALA A 128 -4.29 -16.61 0.77
C ALA A 128 -2.98 -16.50 1.58
N PRO A 129 -3.07 -16.18 2.88
CA PRO A 129 -1.88 -15.96 3.69
C PRO A 129 -1.05 -17.23 3.84
N ARG A 130 0.27 -17.07 3.75
CA ARG A 130 1.25 -18.14 4.02
C ARG A 130 2.20 -17.82 5.16
N TRP A 131 2.31 -16.55 5.51
CA TRP A 131 3.22 -16.04 6.53
C TRP A 131 2.42 -15.46 7.69
N SER A 132 3.14 -15.01 8.72
CA SER A 132 2.60 -14.12 9.73
C SER A 132 3.68 -13.14 10.16
N ASN A 133 3.31 -11.90 10.46
CA ASN A 133 4.20 -10.91 11.04
C ASN A 133 4.86 -11.39 12.34
N SER A 134 4.26 -12.34 13.08
CA SER A 134 4.89 -12.92 14.27
C SER A 134 6.05 -13.90 13.95
N LYS A 135 6.11 -14.42 12.72
CA LYS A 135 7.08 -15.45 12.29
C LYS A 135 8.12 -14.95 11.30
N VAL A 136 7.91 -13.78 10.70
CA VAL A 136 8.81 -13.19 9.71
C VAL A 136 9.50 -11.98 10.35
N PRO A 137 10.83 -11.82 10.23
CA PRO A 137 11.51 -10.66 10.78
C PRO A 137 11.06 -9.36 10.08
N PRO A 138 10.98 -8.20 10.77
CA PRO A 138 10.45 -6.96 10.20
C PRO A 138 11.13 -6.47 8.93
N GLN A 139 12.42 -6.73 8.79
CA GLN A 139 13.20 -6.39 7.61
C GLN A 139 12.69 -7.11 6.37
N CYS A 140 11.93 -8.20 6.51
CA CYS A 140 11.36 -8.98 5.42
C CYS A 140 9.86 -8.71 5.20
N TRP A 141 9.31 -7.63 5.76
CA TRP A 141 7.92 -7.18 5.52
C TRP A 141 7.84 -6.19 4.36
N GLY A 142 8.74 -6.30 3.38
CA GLY A 142 8.74 -5.44 2.19
C GLY A 142 7.75 -5.91 1.14
N MET A 143 7.39 -5.00 0.25
CA MET A 143 6.68 -5.26 -1.01
C MET A 143 7.34 -4.47 -2.13
N SER A 144 7.28 -4.93 -3.38
CA SER A 144 7.84 -4.14 -4.48
C SER A 144 7.02 -2.87 -4.74
N VAL A 145 7.64 -1.85 -5.35
CA VAL A 145 6.92 -0.63 -5.79
C VAL A 145 5.78 -0.97 -6.76
N ALA A 146 5.98 -1.97 -7.62
CA ALA A 146 4.92 -2.47 -8.50
C ALA A 146 3.75 -3.07 -7.71
N GLN A 147 4.02 -3.87 -6.67
CA GLN A 147 2.99 -4.42 -5.78
C GLN A 147 2.26 -3.31 -5.02
N PHE A 148 2.99 -2.28 -4.55
CA PHE A 148 2.41 -1.13 -3.86
C PHE A 148 1.37 -0.45 -4.76
N SER A 149 1.73 -0.23 -6.03
CA SER A 149 0.87 0.40 -7.02
C SER A 149 -0.33 -0.47 -7.40
N GLU A 150 -0.10 -1.79 -7.57
CA GLU A 150 -1.16 -2.77 -7.84
C GLU A 150 -2.20 -2.83 -6.71
N PHE A 151 -1.74 -2.77 -5.45
CA PHE A 151 -2.62 -2.73 -4.29
C PHE A 151 -3.47 -1.46 -4.28
N LEU A 152 -2.86 -0.28 -4.47
CA LEU A 152 -3.61 0.98 -4.54
C LEU A 152 -4.58 1.02 -5.72
N CYS A 153 -4.21 0.45 -6.86
CA CYS A 153 -5.12 0.26 -8.00
C CYS A 153 -6.36 -0.55 -7.59
N SER A 154 -6.17 -1.65 -6.85
CA SER A 154 -7.29 -2.45 -6.32
C SER A 154 -8.15 -1.67 -5.32
N CYS A 155 -7.54 -0.83 -4.47
CA CYS A 155 -8.29 0.02 -3.55
C CYS A 155 -9.19 1.03 -4.28
N ARG A 156 -8.70 1.63 -5.37
CA ARG A 156 -9.43 2.62 -6.19
C ARG A 156 -10.70 2.08 -6.83
N GLU A 157 -10.78 0.77 -7.04
CA GLU A 157 -11.96 0.11 -7.62
C GLU A 157 -13.11 -0.06 -6.60
N THR A 158 -12.89 0.30 -5.33
CA THR A 158 -13.89 0.13 -4.27
C THR A 158 -14.76 1.36 -4.04
N HIS A 159 -15.99 1.14 -3.57
CA HIS A 159 -16.88 2.23 -3.16
C HIS A 159 -16.32 3.01 -1.95
N ILE A 160 -15.49 2.40 -1.12
CA ILE A 160 -14.85 3.04 0.04
C ILE A 160 -13.90 4.15 -0.43
N TRP A 161 -13.07 3.87 -1.43
CA TRP A 161 -12.20 4.88 -2.04
C TRP A 161 -13.02 6.01 -2.67
N ALA A 162 -14.04 5.67 -3.46
CA ALA A 162 -14.90 6.65 -4.12
C ALA A 162 -15.60 7.58 -3.10
N ALA A 163 -16.16 7.03 -2.02
CA ALA A 163 -16.82 7.78 -0.97
C ALA A 163 -15.85 8.72 -0.22
N ALA A 164 -14.63 8.25 0.09
CA ALA A 164 -13.61 9.09 0.71
C ALA A 164 -13.20 10.27 -0.21
N LYS A 165 -13.00 9.99 -1.51
CA LYS A 165 -12.67 11.01 -2.51
C LYS A 165 -13.80 12.03 -2.71
N GLU A 166 -15.05 11.59 -2.73
CA GLU A 166 -16.23 12.47 -2.83
C GLU A 166 -16.36 13.38 -1.60
N SER A 167 -16.16 12.83 -0.41
CA SER A 167 -16.31 13.56 0.85
C SER A 167 -15.21 14.59 1.09
N LYS A 168 -13.95 14.25 0.79
CA LYS A 168 -12.77 15.04 1.20
C LYS A 168 -11.95 15.60 0.04
N GLY A 169 -12.19 15.14 -1.19
CA GLY A 169 -11.37 15.44 -2.36
C GLY A 169 -10.09 14.61 -2.48
N TYR A 170 -9.74 13.80 -1.47
CA TYR A 170 -8.59 12.90 -1.47
C TYR A 170 -8.84 11.68 -0.58
N VAL A 171 -7.99 10.65 -0.73
CA VAL A 171 -8.04 9.44 0.10
C VAL A 171 -6.73 9.33 0.86
N ASN A 172 -6.82 9.07 2.17
CA ASN A 172 -5.68 8.92 3.04
C ASN A 172 -5.61 7.51 3.66
N LEU A 173 -4.58 7.25 4.45
CA LEU A 173 -4.38 5.92 5.03
C LEU A 173 -5.40 5.57 6.11
N TYR A 174 -5.97 6.55 6.82
CA TYR A 174 -7.05 6.26 7.76
C TYR A 174 -8.27 5.66 7.06
N ASP A 175 -8.62 6.19 5.89
CA ASP A 175 -9.77 5.70 5.10
C ASP A 175 -9.57 4.25 4.67
N ILE A 176 -8.42 3.97 4.06
CA ILE A 176 -8.17 2.63 3.52
C ILE A 176 -7.76 1.65 4.62
N ASP A 177 -7.17 2.09 5.73
CA ASP A 177 -6.83 1.20 6.83
C ASP A 177 -8.09 0.56 7.42
N ALA A 178 -9.02 1.42 7.84
CA ALA A 178 -10.28 1.00 8.44
C ALA A 178 -11.18 0.26 7.43
N GLY A 179 -11.27 0.75 6.19
CA GLY A 179 -12.20 0.22 5.21
C GLY A 179 -11.69 -0.98 4.41
N LEU A 180 -10.38 -1.09 4.19
CA LEU A 180 -9.80 -2.03 3.22
C LEU A 180 -8.66 -2.88 3.79
N VAL A 181 -7.60 -2.26 4.32
CA VAL A 181 -6.42 -2.98 4.82
C VAL A 181 -6.81 -3.93 5.92
N LYS A 182 -7.50 -3.44 6.96
CA LYS A 182 -7.93 -4.28 8.07
C LYS A 182 -8.93 -5.33 7.62
N LEU A 183 -9.94 -4.91 6.86
CA LEU A 183 -10.97 -5.80 6.34
C LEU A 183 -10.37 -6.96 5.53
N TRP A 184 -9.48 -6.66 4.58
CA TRP A 184 -8.89 -7.66 3.71
C TRP A 184 -7.82 -8.50 4.41
N THR A 185 -7.12 -7.98 5.42
CA THR A 185 -6.08 -8.74 6.13
C THR A 185 -6.58 -9.43 7.39
N ARG A 186 -7.79 -9.18 7.87
CA ARG A 186 -8.34 -9.79 9.09
C ARG A 186 -8.17 -11.30 9.14
N ASN A 187 -7.86 -11.83 10.32
CA ASN A 187 -7.63 -13.24 10.60
C ASN A 187 -6.50 -13.90 9.80
N THR A 188 -5.61 -13.12 9.18
CA THR A 188 -4.47 -13.69 8.44
C THR A 188 -3.16 -13.62 9.23
N GLY A 189 -3.08 -12.73 10.23
CA GLY A 189 -1.84 -12.41 10.94
C GLY A 189 -0.73 -11.88 10.04
N SER A 190 -1.05 -11.43 8.82
CA SER A 190 -0.13 -10.93 7.80
C SER A 190 -0.58 -9.58 7.27
N GLY A 191 0.30 -8.58 7.32
CA GLY A 191 0.12 -7.32 6.61
C GLY A 191 0.04 -7.54 5.09
N VAL A 192 -0.42 -6.51 4.39
CA VAL A 192 -0.55 -6.47 2.92
C VAL A 192 0.74 -6.93 2.23
N ALA A 193 1.88 -6.42 2.68
CA ALA A 193 3.18 -6.72 2.08
C ALA A 193 3.53 -8.22 2.12
N LEU A 194 3.27 -8.90 3.24
CA LEU A 194 3.50 -10.35 3.35
C LEU A 194 2.51 -11.16 2.52
N ARG A 195 1.26 -10.71 2.43
CA ARG A 195 0.25 -11.39 1.60
C ARG A 195 0.57 -11.33 0.12
N MET A 196 1.10 -10.20 -0.38
CA MET A 196 1.52 -10.07 -1.78
C MET A 196 2.77 -10.89 -2.13
N ASN A 197 3.44 -11.48 -1.12
CA ASN A 197 4.68 -12.23 -1.27
C ASN A 197 4.57 -13.69 -0.75
N PRO A 198 3.62 -14.50 -1.29
CA PRO A 198 3.28 -15.80 -0.70
C PRO A 198 4.41 -16.83 -0.84
N GLN A 199 5.29 -16.73 -1.84
CA GLN A 199 6.40 -17.67 -2.01
C GLN A 199 7.57 -17.36 -1.08
N LYS A 200 7.89 -16.09 -0.87
CA LYS A 200 9.05 -15.66 -0.09
C LYS A 200 8.87 -14.21 0.38
N PRO A 201 8.96 -13.92 1.69
CA PRO A 201 8.97 -12.55 2.20
C PRO A 201 10.10 -11.73 1.58
N LEU A 202 9.84 -10.46 1.24
CA LEU A 202 10.81 -9.61 0.57
C LEU A 202 11.60 -8.77 1.58
N PRO A 203 12.94 -8.83 1.57
CA PRO A 203 13.76 -7.94 2.38
C PRO A 203 13.62 -6.51 1.88
N ALA A 204 13.33 -5.58 2.77
CA ALA A 204 13.22 -4.16 2.49
C ALA A 204 14.57 -3.58 2.06
N GLU A 205 14.58 -2.93 0.90
CA GLU A 205 15.74 -2.24 0.34
C GLU A 205 15.61 -0.71 0.43
N LEU A 206 14.38 -0.21 0.61
CA LEU A 206 14.03 1.19 0.79
C LEU A 206 12.97 1.32 1.89
N MET A 207 13.19 2.19 2.87
CA MET A 207 12.16 2.54 3.85
C MET A 207 11.44 3.82 3.43
N VAL A 208 10.11 3.79 3.44
CA VAL A 208 9.27 4.97 3.16
C VAL A 208 8.69 5.49 4.47
N SER A 209 9.17 6.66 4.91
CA SER A 209 8.59 7.42 6.01
C SER A 209 7.48 8.32 5.47
N HIS A 210 6.31 8.28 6.08
CA HIS A 210 5.09 8.86 5.51
C HIS A 210 4.11 9.32 6.63
N CYS A 211 2.96 9.87 6.24
CA CYS A 211 1.89 10.33 7.14
C CYS A 211 0.58 9.60 6.94
N TRP A 212 -0.14 9.30 8.02
CA TRP A 212 -1.47 8.68 7.87
C TRP A 212 -2.51 9.58 7.16
N GLY A 213 -2.41 10.90 7.33
CA GLY A 213 -3.31 11.86 6.71
C GLY A 213 -2.95 12.30 5.29
N GLU A 214 -1.93 11.70 4.68
CA GLU A 214 -1.44 12.09 3.35
C GLU A 214 -2.39 11.71 2.22
N ASP A 215 -2.32 12.42 1.08
CA ASP A 215 -3.04 12.02 -0.13
C ASP A 215 -2.32 10.83 -0.77
N LEU A 216 -2.99 9.67 -0.82
CA LEU A 216 -2.40 8.44 -1.33
C LEU A 216 -2.10 8.48 -2.83
N ASP A 217 -2.83 9.26 -3.62
CA ASP A 217 -2.51 9.45 -5.03
C ASP A 217 -1.16 10.20 -5.18
N GLN A 218 -0.98 11.28 -4.41
CA GLN A 218 0.28 12.04 -4.38
C GLN A 218 1.43 11.22 -3.78
N CYS A 219 1.15 10.37 -2.80
CA CYS A 219 2.14 9.49 -2.20
C CYS A 219 2.68 8.46 -3.21
N GLU A 220 1.79 7.81 -3.97
CA GLU A 220 2.19 6.88 -5.03
C GLU A 220 2.97 7.60 -6.14
N GLU A 221 2.48 8.75 -6.61
CA GLU A 221 3.15 9.57 -7.63
C GLU A 221 4.56 9.96 -7.20
N ALA A 222 4.73 10.46 -5.98
CA ALA A 222 6.03 10.85 -5.44
C ALA A 222 7.00 9.66 -5.32
N LEU A 223 6.50 8.49 -4.94
CA LEU A 223 7.31 7.27 -4.86
C LEU A 223 7.76 6.81 -6.27
N LEU A 224 6.85 6.83 -7.25
CA LEU A 224 7.16 6.47 -8.64
C LEU A 224 8.14 7.46 -9.28
N ASP A 225 7.95 8.77 -9.07
CA ASP A 225 8.87 9.82 -9.51
C ASP A 225 10.26 9.65 -8.88
N PHE A 226 10.33 9.39 -7.56
CA PHE A 226 11.59 9.09 -6.90
C PHE A 226 12.30 7.89 -7.53
N CYS A 227 11.57 6.79 -7.79
CA CYS A 227 12.15 5.64 -8.48
C CYS A 227 12.67 6.01 -9.88
N GLY A 228 11.92 6.81 -10.65
CA GLY A 228 12.34 7.29 -11.97
C GLY A 228 13.62 8.13 -11.93
N ARG A 229 13.67 9.15 -11.06
CA ARG A 229 14.84 10.04 -10.91
C ARG A 229 16.09 9.33 -10.43
N HIS A 230 15.95 8.30 -9.62
CA HIS A 230 17.06 7.52 -9.06
C HIS A 230 17.32 6.20 -9.82
N ALA A 231 16.67 6.00 -10.97
CA ALA A 231 16.78 4.78 -11.79
C ALA A 231 16.58 3.49 -10.97
N LEU A 232 15.68 3.51 -10.00
CA LEU A 232 15.33 2.33 -9.19
C LEU A 232 14.30 1.49 -9.96
N PRO A 233 14.50 0.17 -10.06
CA PRO A 233 13.53 -0.69 -10.72
C PRO A 233 12.24 -0.77 -9.90
N LEU A 234 11.08 -0.93 -10.54
CA LEU A 234 9.79 -1.10 -9.83
C LEU A 234 9.71 -2.41 -9.02
N THR A 235 10.64 -3.34 -9.24
CA THR A 235 10.81 -4.55 -8.42
C THR A 235 11.48 -4.28 -7.07
N ARG A 236 12.03 -3.08 -6.87
CA ARG A 236 12.66 -2.65 -5.61
C ARG A 236 11.70 -2.80 -4.44
N ALA A 237 12.12 -3.52 -3.40
CA ALA A 237 11.30 -3.74 -2.22
C ALA A 237 11.29 -2.52 -1.29
N VAL A 238 10.09 -1.98 -1.07
CA VAL A 238 9.80 -0.89 -0.12
C VAL A 238 9.19 -1.42 1.16
N TRP A 239 9.56 -0.81 2.28
CA TRP A 239 8.87 -0.97 3.56
C TRP A 239 8.02 0.28 3.81
N PHE A 240 6.71 0.08 3.87
CA PHE A 240 5.71 1.13 4.07
C PHE A 240 4.84 0.72 5.26
N CYS A 241 4.84 1.48 6.36
CA CYS A 241 4.47 0.93 7.67
C CYS A 241 3.02 0.41 7.73
N ALA A 242 2.08 1.12 7.08
CA ALA A 242 0.68 0.73 7.03
C ALA A 242 0.45 -0.62 6.33
N PHE A 243 1.27 -0.95 5.33
CA PHE A 243 1.14 -2.19 4.54
C PHE A 243 2.05 -3.31 5.04
N ALA A 244 3.17 -2.96 5.67
CA ALA A 244 4.12 -3.91 6.24
C ALA A 244 3.60 -4.56 7.53
N GLN A 245 2.96 -3.76 8.39
CA GLN A 245 2.45 -4.22 9.68
C GLN A 245 1.05 -4.81 9.54
N TYR A 246 0.74 -5.74 10.43
CA TYR A 246 -0.58 -6.33 10.55
C TYR A 246 -1.49 -5.41 11.37
N GLN A 247 -2.39 -4.71 10.69
CA GLN A 247 -3.25 -3.68 11.29
C GLN A 247 -4.44 -4.20 12.13
N PRO A 248 -5.05 -5.37 11.82
CA PRO A 248 -6.17 -5.90 12.61
C PRO A 248 -5.83 -6.43 14.02
N GLY A 249 -4.55 -6.56 14.38
CA GLY A 249 -4.13 -7.38 15.53
C GLY A 249 -4.73 -7.02 16.88
N ASP A 250 -5.19 -5.78 17.06
CA ASP A 250 -5.81 -5.32 18.31
C ASP A 250 -7.36 -5.43 18.29
N GLU A 251 -7.95 -5.89 17.18
CA GLU A 251 -9.40 -6.01 17.05
C GLU A 251 -9.95 -7.29 17.71
N PRO A 252 -11.13 -7.21 18.35
CA PRO A 252 -11.76 -8.38 18.95
C PRO A 252 -11.94 -9.54 17.95
N GLY A 253 -11.49 -10.72 18.35
CA GLY A 253 -11.64 -11.96 17.57
C GLY A 253 -10.61 -12.16 16.47
N ASP A 254 -9.61 -11.27 16.32
CA ASP A 254 -8.50 -11.49 15.40
C ASP A 254 -7.47 -12.52 15.96
N VAL A 255 -6.70 -13.16 15.08
CA VAL A 255 -5.74 -14.24 15.40
C VAL A 255 -4.28 -13.91 15.09
N GLY A 256 -3.98 -12.67 14.67
CA GLY A 256 -2.63 -12.19 14.39
C GLY A 256 -1.93 -11.54 15.60
N PRO A 257 -0.65 -11.12 15.43
CA PRO A 257 0.02 -10.37 16.47
C PRO A 257 -0.59 -8.97 16.63
N THR A 258 -0.78 -8.55 17.87
CA THR A 258 -1.15 -7.18 18.22
C THR A 258 -0.15 -6.16 17.67
N ILE A 259 -0.54 -4.89 17.59
CA ILE A 259 0.40 -3.83 17.20
C ILE A 259 1.52 -3.74 18.24
N ALA A 260 1.18 -3.86 19.53
CA ALA A 260 2.16 -3.84 20.62
C ALA A 260 3.23 -4.93 20.48
N GLU A 261 2.83 -6.17 20.17
CA GLU A 261 3.77 -7.28 19.94
C GLU A 261 4.65 -7.05 18.71
N GLN A 262 4.10 -6.51 17.62
CA GLN A 262 4.88 -6.17 16.44
C GLN A 262 5.92 -5.08 16.73
N LEU A 263 5.57 -4.08 17.53
CA LEU A 263 6.47 -3.00 17.92
C LEU A 263 7.62 -3.48 18.83
N GLN A 264 7.41 -4.55 19.63
CA GLN A 264 8.49 -5.16 20.43
C GLN A 264 9.62 -5.74 19.55
N LEU A 265 9.35 -6.02 18.27
CA LEU A 265 10.37 -6.45 17.30
C LEU A 265 11.25 -5.30 16.78
N ASP A 266 11.07 -4.08 17.27
CA ASP A 266 11.74 -2.86 16.79
C ASP A 266 11.68 -2.74 15.25
N PRO A 267 10.49 -2.80 14.62
CA PRO A 267 10.37 -2.93 13.17
C PRO A 267 10.99 -1.73 12.46
N PHE A 268 10.77 -0.52 12.97
CA PHE A 268 11.36 0.70 12.41
C PHE A 268 12.88 0.73 12.57
N GLY A 269 13.41 0.51 13.78
CA GLY A 269 14.85 0.56 14.02
C GLY A 269 15.61 -0.51 13.25
N SER A 270 15.02 -1.70 13.10
CA SER A 270 15.61 -2.82 12.38
C SER A 270 15.62 -2.59 10.86
N VAL A 271 14.53 -2.06 10.28
CA VAL A 271 14.44 -1.72 8.86
C VAL A 271 15.33 -0.52 8.49
N ILE A 272 15.39 0.53 9.32
CA ILE A 272 16.31 1.66 9.10
C ILE A 272 17.75 1.15 9.03
N LYS A 273 18.14 0.22 9.91
CA LYS A 273 19.50 -0.36 9.89
C LYS A 273 19.75 -1.20 8.64
N SER A 274 18.78 -2.02 8.21
CA SER A 274 18.96 -2.92 7.06
C SER A 274 18.97 -2.18 5.72
N THR A 275 18.23 -1.08 5.60
CA THR A 275 18.14 -0.31 4.35
C THR A 275 19.32 0.65 4.13
N LYS A 276 20.18 0.88 5.13
CA LYS A 276 21.37 1.75 5.02
C LYS A 276 22.34 1.33 3.93
N SER A 277 22.50 0.04 3.68
CA SER A 277 23.33 -0.48 2.58
C SER A 277 22.61 -0.53 1.23
N GLY A 278 21.29 -0.29 1.22
CA GLY A 278 20.45 -0.23 0.03
C GLY A 278 20.18 1.22 -0.38
N SER A 279 18.91 1.57 -0.57
CA SER A 279 18.49 2.93 -0.94
C SER A 279 18.19 3.83 0.26
N GLY A 280 18.41 3.36 1.48
CA GLY A 280 18.21 4.12 2.70
C GLY A 280 16.72 4.36 3.00
N MET A 281 16.44 5.56 3.48
CA MET A 281 15.09 6.00 3.87
C MET A 281 14.73 7.25 3.09
N VAL A 282 13.51 7.27 2.56
CA VAL A 282 12.89 8.46 1.97
C VAL A 282 11.74 8.92 2.82
N VAL A 283 11.48 10.22 2.80
CA VAL A 283 10.32 10.82 3.45
C VAL A 283 9.40 11.34 2.37
N VAL A 284 8.16 10.88 2.34
CA VAL A 284 7.14 11.35 1.41
C VAL A 284 6.33 12.46 2.08
N HIS A 285 6.17 13.56 1.36
CA HIS A 285 5.35 14.69 1.76
C HIS A 285 4.27 14.91 0.70
N THR A 286 3.04 15.14 1.15
CA THR A 286 1.92 15.49 0.27
C THR A 286 1.37 16.85 0.68
N SER A 287 0.52 17.42 -0.16
CA SER A 287 -0.14 18.69 0.13
C SER A 287 -1.16 18.62 1.28
N CYS A 288 -1.64 17.42 1.62
CA CYS A 288 -2.72 17.23 2.59
C CYS A 288 -2.24 16.98 4.03
N ALA A 289 -0.97 16.59 4.24
CA ALA A 289 -0.43 16.35 5.57
C ALA A 289 1.07 16.66 5.65
N LYS A 290 1.50 17.31 6.72
CA LYS A 290 2.92 17.54 6.99
C LYS A 290 3.47 16.46 7.92
N VAL A 291 4.63 15.91 7.56
CA VAL A 291 5.34 14.88 8.33
C VAL A 291 5.76 15.32 9.73
N TYR A 292 5.80 16.62 9.98
CA TYR A 292 6.25 17.20 11.24
C TYR A 292 5.15 17.86 12.05
N ASP A 293 3.92 17.97 11.52
CA ASP A 293 2.80 18.57 12.26
C ASP A 293 2.17 17.55 13.24
N ARG A 294 3.03 16.73 13.86
CA ARG A 294 2.66 15.60 14.74
C ARG A 294 2.52 16.02 16.19
#